data_AF-A0A821DYG2-F1
#
_entry.id   AF-A0A821DYG2-F1
#
_cell.length_a   1.000
_cell.length_b   1.000
_cell.length_c   1.000
_cell.angle_alpha   90.00
_cell.angle_beta   90.00
_cell.angle_gamma   90.00
#
_symmetry.space_group_name_H-M   'P 1'
#
loop_
_entity.id
_entity.type
_entity.pdbx_description
1 polymer ?
#
loop_
_entity_poly.entity_id
_entity_poly.type
_entity_poly.pdbx_seq_one_letter_code
_entity_poly.pdbx_strand_id
1 'polypeptide(L)'
;GKIGTLKISTIIQLACVVLDTNTFAYKQKYYRQTKGGAMGSPFTMILANIYMLEWEQKLIQHQKIHNGIYGRYIDDVFMTSNLTREQIQKLLDETTQTDPNIKITTTISQTLDYLDVTIESNNGNLTTSIYHKSASEPYILPYSSDHPRHVHINILNNALVRAARICSNIEDFDMERLSIEMILLVNGYPPKFLHEHIKNFFVKYNAMNVWTDLNSQSYQQLHDELLYKPTRREQKVQVESNGTSSKKSTNHENKNQIYLHYTFETGPSINFKKEYRQIWEKFYVYPGSRLRNTRLILGTILNRTLQSLLIHKKPKREILTKMESTTRTTS
;
A
#
# COMPACT_ATOMS: atom_id res chain seq x y z
N GLY A 1 34.87 6.58 8.08
CA GLY A 1 34.38 5.68 7.03
C GLY A 1 33.85 6.45 5.83
N LYS A 2 33.57 5.76 4.71
CA LYS A 2 32.87 6.30 3.53
C LYS A 2 31.61 5.46 3.27
N ILE A 3 30.55 6.08 2.77
CA ILE A 3 29.36 5.39 2.28
C ILE A 3 29.30 5.66 0.77
N GLY A 4 29.52 4.61 -0.03
CA GLY A 4 29.76 4.77 -1.47
C GLY A 4 30.97 5.67 -1.74
N THR A 5 30.75 6.76 -2.48
CA THR A 5 31.79 7.75 -2.82
C THR A 5 31.92 8.88 -1.78
N LEU A 6 30.96 9.04 -0.88
CA LEU A 6 30.89 10.16 0.06
C LEU A 6 31.56 9.84 1.39
N LYS A 7 32.31 10.80 1.94
CA LYS A 7 32.82 10.72 3.32
C LYS A 7 31.66 10.94 4.29
N ILE A 8 31.68 10.22 5.43
CA ILE A 8 30.65 10.38 6.48
C ILE A 8 30.56 11.83 6.96
N SER A 9 31.69 12.53 7.10
CA SER A 9 31.72 13.94 7.47
C SER A 9 30.94 14.83 6.50
N THR A 10 31.04 14.57 5.20
CA THR A 10 30.29 15.30 4.16
C THR A 10 28.80 15.02 4.26
N ILE A 11 28.40 13.78 4.55
CA ILE A 11 26.98 13.42 4.73
C ILE A 11 26.41 14.15 5.95
N ILE A 12 27.15 14.19 7.06
CA ILE A 12 26.75 14.92 8.28
C ILE A 12 26.62 16.43 7.98
N GLN A 13 27.57 17.02 7.26
CA GLN A 13 27.49 18.44 6.88
C GLN A 13 26.24 18.74 6.04
N LEU A 14 25.95 17.90 5.05
CA LEU A 14 24.73 18.04 4.24
C LEU A 14 23.46 17.87 5.08
N ALA A 15 23.46 16.94 6.03
CA ALA A 15 22.35 16.74 6.96
C ALA A 15 22.11 18.00 7.81
N CYS A 16 23.16 18.57 8.40
CA CYS A 16 23.08 19.81 9.18
C CYS A 16 22.51 20.95 8.34
N VAL A 17 23.00 21.14 7.11
CA VAL A 17 22.47 22.18 6.19
C VAL A 17 20.97 22.00 5.99
N VAL A 18 20.48 20.79 5.73
CA VAL A 18 19.05 20.54 5.52
C VAL A 18 18.23 20.84 6.78
N LEU A 19 18.73 20.49 7.97
CA LEU A 19 18.04 20.72 9.23
C LEU A 19 18.07 22.20 9.66
N ASP A 20 19.21 22.87 9.49
CA ASP A 20 19.45 24.25 9.95
C ASP A 20 18.80 25.31 9.05
N THR A 21 18.61 25.00 7.77
CA THR A 21 17.99 25.90 6.76
C THR A 21 16.48 25.69 6.61
N ASN A 22 15.87 24.88 7.48
CA ASN A 22 14.46 24.58 7.42
C ASN A 22 13.59 25.80 7.79
N THR A 23 13.24 26.57 6.76
CA THR A 23 12.49 27.82 6.85
C THR A 23 11.21 27.75 6.02
N PHE A 24 10.13 28.34 6.53
CA PHE A 24 8.83 28.38 5.85
C PHE A 24 8.15 29.73 6.04
N ALA A 25 7.27 30.09 5.11
CA ALA A 25 6.48 31.31 5.19
C ALA A 25 5.04 30.99 5.60
N TYR A 26 4.51 31.72 6.57
CA TYR A 26 3.11 31.65 6.99
C TYR A 26 2.60 33.04 7.33
N LYS A 27 1.42 33.41 6.82
CA LYS A 27 0.83 34.76 7.00
C LYS A 27 1.82 35.90 6.74
N GLN A 28 2.55 35.82 5.62
CA GLN A 28 3.57 36.79 5.19
C GLN A 28 4.75 36.98 6.16
N LYS A 29 4.95 36.05 7.10
CA LYS A 29 6.10 36.02 8.01
C LYS A 29 6.94 34.78 7.75
N TYR A 30 8.25 34.91 7.91
CA TYR A 30 9.21 33.82 7.79
C TYR A 30 9.50 33.22 9.16
N TYR A 31 9.50 31.90 9.22
CA TYR A 31 9.75 31.12 10.41
C TYR A 31 10.85 30.10 10.12
N ARG A 32 11.67 29.80 11.13
CA ARG A 32 12.63 28.69 11.10
C ARG A 32 12.18 27.64 12.10
N GLN A 33 12.09 26.39 11.65
CA GLN A 33 11.83 25.28 12.56
C GLN A 33 13.09 24.99 13.38
N THR A 34 13.00 25.15 14.70
CA THR A 34 14.14 24.96 15.62
C THR A 34 14.14 23.60 16.31
N LYS A 35 13.02 22.87 16.28
CA LYS A 35 12.88 21.53 16.85
C LYS A 35 12.21 20.60 15.84
N GLY A 36 12.79 19.41 15.69
CA GLY A 36 12.38 18.43 14.67
C GLY A 36 12.79 18.86 13.26
N GLY A 37 12.32 18.13 12.24
CA GLY A 37 12.49 18.52 10.85
C GLY A 37 11.16 18.72 10.13
N ALA A 38 11.24 19.19 8.89
CA ALA A 38 10.06 19.49 8.08
C ALA A 38 9.23 18.24 7.81
N MET A 39 7.93 18.30 8.12
CA MET A 39 6.99 17.29 7.68
C MET A 39 6.95 17.24 6.15
N GLY A 40 6.95 16.03 5.58
CA GLY A 40 6.97 15.82 4.14
C GLY A 40 8.37 15.78 3.50
N SER A 41 9.43 16.07 4.25
CA SER A 41 10.81 15.84 3.79
C SER A 41 11.17 14.35 3.89
N PRO A 42 11.49 13.66 2.77
CA PRO A 42 11.91 12.25 2.81
C PRO A 42 13.15 12.03 3.67
N PHE A 43 14.04 13.02 3.72
CA PHE A 43 15.26 12.97 4.52
C PHE A 43 14.98 13.03 6.02
N THR A 44 14.08 13.94 6.43
CA THR A 44 13.68 14.06 7.84
C THR A 44 13.00 12.78 8.34
N MET A 45 12.18 12.14 7.52
CA MET A 45 11.54 10.86 7.87
C MET A 45 12.59 9.75 8.14
N ILE A 46 13.66 9.70 7.34
CA ILE A 46 14.75 8.74 7.56
C ILE A 46 15.46 9.03 8.88
N LEU A 47 15.79 10.30 9.15
CA LEU A 47 16.43 10.70 10.41
C LEU A 47 15.56 10.40 11.63
N ALA A 48 14.26 10.66 11.54
CA ALA A 48 13.31 10.33 12.60
C ALA A 48 13.30 8.82 12.89
N ASN A 49 13.30 7.98 11.85
CA ASN A 49 13.37 6.53 12.03
C ASN A 49 14.69 6.07 12.68
N ILE A 50 15.82 6.68 12.33
CA ILE A 50 17.12 6.38 12.95
C ILE A 50 17.12 6.79 14.43
N TYR A 51 16.60 7.98 14.72
CA TYR A 51 16.49 8.48 16.09
C TYR A 51 15.60 7.59 16.95
N MET A 52 14.40 7.26 16.45
CA MET A 52 13.46 6.38 17.13
C MET A 52 14.04 4.99 17.34
N LEU A 53 14.82 4.46 16.38
CA LEU A 53 15.49 3.17 16.54
C LEU A 53 16.46 3.15 17.71
N GLU A 54 17.22 4.22 17.92
CA GLU A 54 18.14 4.33 19.07
C GLU A 54 17.35 4.47 20.38
N TRP A 55 16.33 5.31 20.38
CA TRP A 55 15.49 5.55 21.55
C TRP A 55 14.72 4.30 22.01
N GLU A 56 14.20 3.50 21.06
CA GLU A 56 13.37 2.33 21.35
C GLU A 56 14.18 1.06 21.73
N GLN A 57 15.52 1.13 21.76
CA GLN A 57 16.39 -0.04 22.01
C GLN A 57 16.04 -0.78 23.30
N LYS A 58 15.73 -0.05 24.38
CA LYS A 58 15.35 -0.68 25.67
C LYS A 58 14.08 -1.52 25.55
N LEU A 59 13.08 -1.02 24.83
CA LEU A 59 11.82 -1.73 24.59
C LEU A 59 12.05 -2.94 23.68
N ILE A 60 12.83 -2.79 22.61
CA ILE A 60 13.19 -3.90 21.71
C ILE A 60 13.92 -5.01 22.47
N GLN A 61 14.90 -4.65 23.31
CA GLN A 61 15.66 -5.62 24.10
C GLN A 61 14.78 -6.35 25.12
N HIS A 62 13.92 -5.61 25.82
CA HIS A 62 12.92 -6.20 26.71
C HIS A 62 12.05 -7.22 25.97
N GLN A 63 11.51 -6.87 24.80
CA GLN A 63 10.66 -7.75 24.03
C GLN A 63 11.38 -9.02 23.53
N LYS A 64 12.64 -8.89 23.14
CA LYS A 64 13.49 -10.05 22.79
C LYS A 64 13.70 -11.02 23.95
N ILE A 65 13.87 -10.52 25.17
CA ILE A 65 14.06 -11.35 26.37
C ILE A 65 12.76 -12.09 26.72
N HIS A 66 11.61 -11.44 26.52
CA HIS A 66 10.30 -11.97 26.89
C HIS A 66 9.56 -12.69 25.75
N ASN A 67 10.21 -12.92 24.60
CA ASN A 67 9.61 -13.48 23.38
C ASN A 67 8.30 -12.78 22.97
N GLY A 68 8.21 -11.47 23.21
CA GLY A 68 7.06 -10.67 22.82
C GLY A 68 7.26 -10.00 21.45
N ILE A 69 6.16 -9.49 20.92
CA ILE A 69 6.11 -8.81 19.63
C ILE A 69 6.39 -7.32 19.88
N TYR A 70 7.24 -6.74 19.04
CA TYR A 70 7.43 -5.30 18.94
C TYR A 70 7.37 -4.89 17.48
N GLY A 71 6.42 -4.03 17.14
CA GLY A 71 6.27 -3.48 15.80
C GLY A 71 6.09 -1.97 15.88
N ARG A 72 6.75 -1.24 14.99
CA ARG A 72 6.55 0.20 14.83
C ARG A 72 6.23 0.55 13.39
N TYR A 73 5.18 1.33 13.19
CA TYR A 73 4.85 1.96 11.93
C TYR A 73 4.90 3.47 12.10
N ILE A 74 6.03 4.07 11.67
CA ILE A 74 6.31 5.50 11.85
C ILE A 74 6.26 5.89 13.34
N ASP A 75 5.13 6.42 13.79
CA ASP A 75 4.82 6.90 15.13
C ASP A 75 3.95 5.93 15.95
N ASP A 76 3.26 5.00 15.30
CA ASP A 76 2.44 4.00 15.97
C ASP A 76 3.29 2.79 16.39
N VAL A 77 3.15 2.35 17.65
CA VAL A 77 3.85 1.19 18.21
C VAL A 77 2.85 0.16 18.70
N PHE A 78 3.08 -1.10 18.33
CA PHE A 78 2.39 -2.27 18.85
C PHE A 78 3.36 -3.14 19.64
N MET A 79 2.95 -3.57 20.84
CA MET A 79 3.77 -4.39 21.72
C MET A 79 2.92 -5.38 22.51
N THR A 80 3.39 -6.62 22.63
CA THR A 80 2.79 -7.61 23.55
C THR A 80 3.63 -7.75 24.82
N SER A 81 3.03 -8.21 25.92
CA SER A 81 3.75 -8.46 27.17
C SER A 81 2.97 -9.39 28.07
N ASN A 82 3.68 -10.25 28.79
CA ASN A 82 3.13 -11.16 29.80
C ASN A 82 3.25 -10.60 31.23
N LEU A 83 3.74 -9.37 31.37
CA LEU A 83 3.88 -8.68 32.66
C LEU A 83 2.53 -8.15 33.16
N THR A 84 2.45 -7.83 34.46
CA THR A 84 1.27 -7.14 34.98
C THR A 84 1.16 -5.74 34.41
N ARG A 85 -0.05 -5.17 34.45
CA ARG A 85 -0.32 -3.82 33.93
C ARG A 85 0.59 -2.77 34.58
N GLU A 86 0.85 -2.90 35.89
CA GLU A 86 1.69 -1.98 36.65
C GLU A 86 3.16 -2.07 36.22
N GLN A 87 3.65 -3.28 35.96
CA GLN A 87 5.03 -3.50 35.51
C GLN A 87 5.26 -2.92 34.11
N ILE A 88 4.30 -3.12 33.20
CA ILE A 88 4.35 -2.54 31.85
C ILE A 88 4.30 -1.02 31.94
N GLN A 89 3.38 -0.46 32.73
CA GLN A 89 3.26 0.98 32.87
C GLN A 89 4.58 1.59 33.39
N LYS A 90 5.18 0.97 34.41
CA LYS A 90 6.48 1.39 34.94
C LYS A 90 7.57 1.39 33.86
N LEU A 91 7.66 0.34 33.04
CA LEU A 91 8.61 0.25 31.93
C LEU A 91 8.41 1.39 30.91
N LEU A 92 7.16 1.69 30.56
CA LEU A 92 6.81 2.75 29.61
C LEU A 92 7.10 4.15 30.18
N ASP A 93 6.85 4.36 31.47
CA ASP A 93 7.14 5.61 32.17
C ASP A 93 8.66 5.85 32.25
N GLU A 94 9.44 4.84 32.63
CA GLU A 94 10.90 4.89 32.64
C GLU A 94 11.47 5.17 31.24
N THR A 95 10.86 4.60 30.20
CA THR A 95 11.27 4.85 28.80
C THR A 95 10.93 6.28 28.37
N THR A 96 9.76 6.79 28.73
CA THR A 96 9.35 8.17 28.43
C THR A 96 10.29 9.20 29.06
N GLN A 97 10.82 8.92 30.26
CA GLN A 97 11.75 9.82 30.96
C GLN A 97 13.15 9.91 30.30
N THR A 98 13.47 9.03 29.35
CA THR A 98 14.79 9.05 28.68
C THR A 98 14.99 10.27 27.78
N ASP A 99 13.91 10.81 27.21
CA ASP A 99 13.96 12.02 26.38
C ASP A 99 12.74 12.91 26.65
N PRO A 100 12.91 14.14 27.18
CA PRO A 100 11.80 15.03 27.46
C PRO A 100 11.03 15.50 26.20
N ASN A 101 11.59 15.28 25.00
CA ASN A 101 10.93 15.62 23.74
C ASN A 101 10.02 14.50 23.21
N ILE A 102 10.10 13.28 23.78
CA ILE A 102 9.24 12.16 23.40
C ILE A 102 8.22 11.92 24.51
N LYS A 103 6.95 11.81 24.12
CA LYS A 103 5.85 11.43 25.03
C LYS A 103 5.15 10.21 24.48
N ILE A 104 5.11 9.15 25.26
CA ILE A 104 4.35 7.95 24.91
C ILE A 104 2.91 8.15 25.37
N THR A 105 1.96 7.95 24.46
CA THR A 105 0.54 7.80 24.82
C THR A 105 0.21 6.32 24.72
N THR A 106 -0.23 5.72 25.82
CA THR A 106 -0.36 4.27 25.94
C THR A 106 -1.81 3.86 26.15
N THR A 107 -2.20 2.78 25.49
CA THR A 107 -3.46 2.07 25.72
C THR A 107 -3.12 0.61 25.94
N ILE A 108 -3.39 0.10 27.15
CA ILE A 108 -3.12 -1.29 27.53
C ILE A 108 -4.46 -1.98 27.72
N SER A 109 -4.72 -2.98 26.88
CA SER A 109 -5.97 -3.75 26.85
C SER A 109 -5.71 -5.13 26.24
N GLN A 110 -6.63 -6.07 26.47
CA GLN A 110 -6.65 -7.36 25.77
C GLN A 110 -7.09 -7.20 24.31
N THR A 111 -7.88 -6.17 24.02
CA THR A 111 -8.32 -5.80 22.67
C THR A 111 -7.85 -4.39 22.35
N LEU A 112 -7.11 -4.22 21.26
CA LEU A 112 -6.52 -2.95 20.84
C LEU A 112 -6.58 -2.79 19.32
N ASP A 113 -6.70 -1.55 18.87
CA ASP A 113 -6.61 -1.21 17.46
C ASP A 113 -5.19 -0.75 17.12
N TYR A 114 -4.60 -1.33 16.08
CA TYR A 114 -3.32 -0.91 15.54
C TYR A 114 -3.44 -0.75 14.02
N LEU A 115 -3.25 0.49 13.56
CA LEU A 115 -3.51 0.90 12.17
C LEU A 115 -4.96 0.60 11.77
N ASP A 116 -5.16 -0.36 10.87
CA ASP A 116 -6.47 -0.78 10.37
C ASP A 116 -6.81 -2.22 10.82
N VAL A 117 -6.22 -2.68 11.93
CA VAL A 117 -6.40 -4.02 12.48
C VAL A 117 -6.79 -3.93 13.95
N THR A 118 -7.89 -4.58 14.31
CA THR A 118 -8.22 -4.85 15.72
C THR A 118 -7.56 -6.17 16.10
N ILE A 119 -6.82 -6.16 17.20
CA ILE A 119 -6.06 -7.30 17.71
C ILE A 119 -6.63 -7.65 19.08
N GLU A 120 -7.05 -8.89 19.24
CA GLU A 120 -7.53 -9.44 20.50
C GLU A 120 -6.59 -10.54 20.99
N SER A 121 -6.26 -10.51 22.28
CA SER A 121 -5.39 -11.47 22.94
C SER A 121 -6.20 -12.43 23.81
N ASN A 122 -6.41 -13.63 23.31
CA ASN A 122 -7.09 -14.73 23.99
C ASN A 122 -6.08 -15.68 24.62
N ASN A 123 -5.69 -15.42 25.87
CA ASN A 123 -4.74 -16.24 26.65
C ASN A 123 -3.41 -16.54 25.91
N GLY A 124 -2.87 -15.54 25.22
CA GLY A 124 -1.62 -15.64 24.45
C GLY A 124 -1.79 -15.95 22.97
N ASN A 125 -3.00 -16.34 22.54
CA ASN A 125 -3.33 -16.42 21.11
C ASN A 125 -3.87 -15.08 20.62
N LEU A 126 -3.22 -14.52 19.60
CA LEU A 126 -3.67 -13.28 18.98
C LEU A 126 -4.64 -13.61 17.83
N THR A 127 -5.83 -13.04 17.90
CA THR A 127 -6.80 -13.01 16.80
C THR A 127 -6.90 -11.61 16.25
N THR A 128 -7.07 -11.49 14.95
CA THR A 128 -7.11 -10.21 14.25
C THR A 128 -8.38 -10.07 13.43
N SER A 129 -8.89 -8.85 13.33
CA SER A 129 -10.02 -8.45 12.48
C SER A 129 -9.79 -7.05 11.93
N ILE A 130 -10.60 -6.60 10.96
CA ILE A 130 -10.42 -5.28 10.37
C ILE A 130 -11.01 -4.20 11.27
N TYR A 131 -10.20 -3.18 11.54
CA TYR A 131 -10.65 -1.99 12.25
C TYR A 131 -11.17 -0.93 11.26
N HIS A 132 -12.40 -0.47 11.51
CA HIS A 132 -12.99 0.67 10.80
C HIS A 132 -13.08 1.87 11.75
N LYS A 133 -12.46 2.98 11.37
CA LYS A 133 -12.60 4.24 12.13
C LYS A 133 -14.06 4.68 12.12
N SER A 134 -14.62 4.96 13.29
CA SER A 134 -16.04 5.33 13.45
C SER A 134 -16.46 6.56 12.65
N ALA A 135 -15.51 7.46 12.37
CA ALA A 135 -15.72 8.68 11.59
C ALA A 135 -15.38 8.52 10.09
N SER A 136 -15.03 7.32 9.63
CA SER A 136 -14.74 7.10 8.22
C SER A 136 -16.02 7.10 7.40
N GLU A 137 -16.10 7.99 6.41
CA GLU A 137 -17.15 7.91 5.42
C GLU A 137 -16.90 6.67 4.55
N PRO A 138 -17.94 5.88 4.23
CA PRO A 138 -17.83 4.72 3.35
C PRO A 138 -17.68 5.16 1.88
N TYR A 139 -16.90 6.21 1.60
CA TYR A 139 -16.68 6.72 0.27
C TYR A 139 -15.56 5.92 -0.42
N ILE A 140 -15.96 5.15 -1.42
CA ILE A 140 -15.06 4.45 -2.32
C ILE A 140 -15.33 4.97 -3.73
N LEU A 141 -14.43 4.73 -4.67
CA LEU A 141 -14.62 5.11 -6.07
C LEU A 141 -16.03 4.72 -6.57
N PRO A 142 -16.92 5.69 -6.87
CA PRO A 142 -18.28 5.41 -7.30
C PRO A 142 -18.31 4.62 -8.60
N TYR A 143 -19.28 3.72 -8.76
CA TYR A 143 -19.42 2.90 -9.97
C TYR A 143 -19.73 3.74 -11.22
N SER A 144 -20.33 4.92 -11.04
CA SER A 144 -20.61 5.88 -12.11
C SER A 144 -19.39 6.65 -12.60
N SER A 145 -18.24 6.51 -11.93
CA SER A 145 -17.01 7.19 -12.36
C SER A 145 -16.48 6.60 -13.67
N ASP A 146 -15.82 7.44 -14.49
CA ASP A 146 -15.24 7.03 -15.78
C ASP A 146 -13.90 6.29 -15.59
N HIS A 147 -13.93 5.19 -14.84
CA HIS A 147 -12.79 4.31 -14.68
C HIS A 147 -13.01 2.99 -15.42
N PRO A 148 -11.94 2.35 -15.92
CA PRO A 148 -12.01 1.01 -16.45
C PRO A 148 -12.67 0.02 -15.49
N ARG A 149 -13.43 -0.94 -16.03
CA ARG A 149 -14.12 -1.97 -15.27
C ARG A 149 -13.16 -2.79 -14.40
N HIS A 150 -11.93 -3.00 -14.87
CA HIS A 150 -10.92 -3.71 -14.07
C HIS A 150 -10.56 -2.97 -12.77
N VAL A 151 -10.67 -1.63 -12.71
CA VAL A 151 -10.44 -0.85 -11.49
C VAL A 151 -11.53 -1.15 -10.47
N HIS A 152 -12.80 -1.09 -10.90
CA HIS A 152 -13.97 -1.46 -10.07
C HIS A 152 -13.89 -2.91 -9.56
N ILE A 153 -13.48 -3.84 -10.41
CA ILE A 153 -13.27 -5.25 -10.04
C ILE A 153 -12.14 -5.38 -9.01
N ASN A 154 -11.04 -4.64 -9.20
CA ASN A 154 -9.89 -4.71 -8.30
C ASN A 154 -10.17 -4.11 -6.92
N ILE A 155 -11.04 -3.11 -6.82
CA ILE A 155 -11.45 -2.55 -5.53
C ILE A 155 -12.07 -3.65 -4.66
N LEU A 156 -13.08 -4.35 -5.19
CA LEU A 156 -13.73 -5.48 -4.50
C LEU A 156 -12.72 -6.61 -4.20
N ASN A 157 -11.98 -7.06 -5.22
CA ASN A 157 -11.04 -8.18 -5.04
C ASN A 157 -9.95 -7.88 -4.01
N ASN A 158 -9.39 -6.67 -4.01
CA ASN A 158 -8.35 -6.30 -3.07
C ASN A 158 -8.90 -6.16 -1.65
N ALA A 159 -10.14 -5.67 -1.50
CA ALA A 159 -10.82 -5.61 -0.21
C ALA A 159 -11.05 -7.03 0.35
N LEU A 160 -11.55 -7.97 -0.47
CA LEU A 160 -11.74 -9.37 -0.06
C LEU A 160 -10.42 -10.08 0.27
N VAL A 161 -9.38 -9.89 -0.54
CA VAL A 161 -8.04 -10.45 -0.24
C VAL A 161 -7.50 -9.88 1.06
N ARG A 162 -7.68 -8.58 1.29
CA ARG A 162 -7.25 -7.93 2.54
C ARG A 162 -8.03 -8.46 3.74
N ALA A 163 -9.35 -8.60 3.63
CA ALA A 163 -10.18 -9.18 4.67
C ALA A 163 -9.75 -10.60 5.02
N ALA A 164 -9.58 -11.47 4.02
CA ALA A 164 -9.15 -12.84 4.24
C ALA A 164 -7.73 -12.96 4.79
N ARG A 165 -6.87 -11.94 4.62
CA ARG A 165 -5.52 -11.90 5.23
C ARG A 165 -5.52 -11.42 6.67
N ILE A 166 -6.41 -10.50 7.01
CA ILE A 166 -6.42 -9.85 8.31
C ILE A 166 -7.32 -10.61 9.29
N CYS A 167 -8.49 -11.08 8.85
CA CYS A 167 -9.43 -11.76 9.74
C CYS A 167 -8.93 -13.18 10.07
N SER A 168 -8.73 -13.49 11.36
CA SER A 168 -8.33 -14.84 11.80
C SER A 168 -9.49 -15.83 11.79
N ASN A 169 -10.70 -15.33 12.04
CA ASN A 169 -11.92 -16.14 12.14
C ASN A 169 -12.81 -15.93 10.91
N ILE A 170 -13.65 -16.92 10.65
CA ILE A 170 -14.56 -16.88 9.51
C ILE A 170 -15.71 -15.91 9.74
N GLU A 171 -16.18 -15.78 10.98
CA GLU A 171 -17.24 -14.86 11.37
C GLU A 171 -16.81 -13.42 11.13
N ASP A 172 -15.58 -13.06 11.55
CA ASP A 172 -15.00 -11.74 11.33
C ASP A 172 -14.81 -11.45 9.84
N PHE A 173 -14.39 -12.45 9.06
CA PHE A 173 -14.27 -12.33 7.61
C PHE A 173 -15.63 -12.14 6.92
N ASP A 174 -16.66 -12.89 7.32
CA ASP A 174 -17.98 -12.79 6.71
C ASP A 174 -18.64 -11.44 7.03
N MET A 175 -18.51 -10.97 8.27
CA MET A 175 -18.95 -9.63 8.67
C MET A 175 -18.25 -8.54 7.87
N GLU A 176 -16.94 -8.65 7.67
CA GLU A 176 -16.21 -7.71 6.81
C GLU A 176 -16.63 -7.81 5.34
N ARG A 177 -16.83 -9.02 4.82
CA ARG A 177 -17.32 -9.23 3.45
C ARG A 177 -18.66 -8.54 3.23
N LEU A 178 -19.58 -8.66 4.19
CA LEU A 178 -20.88 -7.98 4.17
C LEU A 178 -20.71 -6.46 4.25
N SER A 179 -19.80 -5.97 5.09
CA SER A 179 -19.45 -4.54 5.18
C SER A 179 -18.95 -4.00 3.82
N ILE A 180 -18.01 -4.70 3.18
CA ILE A 180 -17.49 -4.36 1.85
C ILE A 180 -18.62 -4.33 0.81
N GLU A 181 -19.51 -5.32 0.82
CA GLU A 181 -20.66 -5.39 -0.08
C GLU A 181 -21.59 -4.19 0.11
N MET A 182 -21.92 -3.85 1.36
CA MET A 182 -22.74 -2.69 1.70
C MET A 182 -22.11 -1.37 1.27
N ILE A 183 -20.81 -1.18 1.52
CA ILE A 183 -20.08 0.01 1.10
C ILE A 183 -20.14 0.15 -0.43
N LEU A 184 -19.89 -0.92 -1.18
CA LEU A 184 -19.95 -0.87 -2.65
C LEU A 184 -21.36 -0.61 -3.18
N LEU A 185 -22.39 -1.17 -2.56
CA LEU A 185 -23.79 -0.89 -2.91
C LEU A 185 -24.13 0.60 -2.74
N VAL A 186 -23.72 1.22 -1.63
CA VAL A 186 -23.92 2.67 -1.38
C VAL A 186 -23.17 3.51 -2.41
N ASN A 187 -22.02 3.04 -2.91
CA ASN A 187 -21.26 3.69 -3.99
C ASN A 187 -21.76 3.34 -5.41
N GLY A 188 -22.95 2.74 -5.53
CA GLY A 188 -23.66 2.52 -6.80
C GLY A 188 -23.24 1.28 -7.59
N TYR A 189 -22.53 0.33 -6.98
CA TYR A 189 -22.14 -0.90 -7.66
C TYR A 189 -23.36 -1.81 -7.87
N PRO A 190 -23.60 -2.36 -9.08
CA PRO A 190 -24.75 -3.21 -9.34
C PRO A 190 -24.71 -4.52 -8.53
N PRO A 191 -25.83 -4.98 -7.93
CA PRO A 191 -25.86 -6.23 -7.15
C PRO A 191 -25.38 -7.46 -7.95
N LYS A 192 -25.76 -7.54 -9.23
CA LYS A 192 -25.30 -8.62 -10.13
C LYS A 192 -23.77 -8.60 -10.31
N PHE A 193 -23.18 -7.42 -10.41
CA PHE A 193 -21.73 -7.26 -10.54
C PHE A 193 -21.03 -7.74 -9.26
N LEU A 194 -21.54 -7.35 -8.09
CA LEU A 194 -20.97 -7.77 -6.80
C LEU A 194 -21.07 -9.30 -6.64
N HIS A 195 -22.25 -9.88 -6.82
CA HIS A 195 -22.46 -11.32 -6.70
C HIS A 195 -21.55 -12.14 -7.63
N GLU A 196 -21.44 -11.74 -8.91
CA GLU A 196 -20.57 -12.42 -9.88
C GLU A 196 -19.09 -12.36 -9.44
N HIS A 197 -18.61 -11.20 -8.99
CA HIS A 197 -17.21 -11.02 -8.64
C HIS A 197 -16.85 -11.62 -7.27
N ILE A 198 -17.76 -11.61 -6.30
CA ILE A 198 -17.61 -12.34 -5.02
C ILE A 198 -17.55 -13.85 -5.30
N LYS A 199 -18.47 -14.38 -6.12
CA LYS A 199 -18.43 -15.79 -6.55
C LYS A 199 -17.10 -16.14 -7.20
N ASN A 200 -16.64 -15.31 -8.14
CA ASN A 200 -15.36 -15.53 -8.83
C ASN A 200 -14.17 -15.51 -7.86
N PHE A 201 -14.21 -14.71 -6.80
CA PHE A 201 -13.18 -14.72 -5.76
C PHE A 201 -13.11 -16.08 -5.07
N PHE A 202 -14.23 -16.61 -4.58
CA PHE A 202 -14.24 -17.91 -3.89
C PHE A 202 -13.92 -19.07 -4.82
N VAL A 203 -14.41 -19.05 -6.06
CA VAL A 203 -14.05 -20.07 -7.08
C VAL A 203 -12.54 -20.05 -7.37
N LYS A 204 -11.93 -18.86 -7.47
CA LYS A 204 -10.50 -18.72 -7.76
C LYS A 204 -9.61 -19.37 -6.69
N TYR A 205 -10.03 -19.34 -5.43
CA TYR A 205 -9.29 -19.91 -4.31
C TYR A 205 -9.86 -21.26 -3.84
N ASN A 206 -10.71 -21.92 -4.64
CA ASN A 206 -11.38 -23.17 -4.29
C ASN A 206 -12.09 -23.14 -2.91
N ALA A 207 -12.59 -21.98 -2.51
CA ALA A 207 -13.12 -21.71 -1.18
C ALA A 207 -14.65 -21.48 -1.19
N MET A 208 -15.39 -22.13 -2.10
CA MET A 208 -16.84 -21.94 -2.22
C MET A 208 -17.60 -22.28 -0.94
N ASN A 209 -17.13 -23.28 -0.19
CA ASN A 209 -17.75 -23.73 1.06
C ASN A 209 -17.66 -22.67 2.18
N VAL A 210 -16.70 -21.73 2.09
CA VAL A 210 -16.61 -20.58 2.99
C VAL A 210 -17.81 -19.66 2.79
N TRP A 211 -18.26 -19.50 1.54
CA TRP A 211 -19.34 -18.60 1.20
C TRP A 211 -20.73 -19.21 1.40
N THR A 212 -20.89 -20.52 1.21
CA THR A 212 -22.20 -21.20 1.34
C THR A 212 -22.50 -21.64 2.76
N ASP A 213 -21.51 -22.26 3.43
CA ASP A 213 -21.74 -23.03 4.66
C ASP A 213 -20.96 -22.49 5.86
N LEU A 214 -20.26 -21.35 5.70
CA LEU A 214 -19.37 -20.80 6.71
C LEU A 214 -18.43 -21.86 7.30
N ASN A 215 -17.81 -22.66 6.43
CA ASN A 215 -16.91 -23.72 6.86
C ASN A 215 -15.55 -23.17 7.34
N SER A 216 -15.30 -23.26 8.65
CA SER A 216 -14.07 -22.75 9.28
C SER A 216 -12.79 -23.43 8.74
N GLN A 217 -12.83 -24.72 8.40
CA GLN A 217 -11.65 -25.44 7.90
C GLN A 217 -11.27 -24.98 6.49
N SER A 218 -12.25 -24.80 5.60
CA SER A 218 -12.03 -24.24 4.27
C SER A 218 -11.54 -22.79 4.36
N TYR A 219 -12.02 -22.03 5.36
CA TYR A 219 -11.54 -20.66 5.59
C TYR A 219 -10.09 -20.62 6.04
N GLN A 220 -9.67 -21.49 6.96
CA GLN A 220 -8.26 -21.55 7.39
C GLN A 220 -7.31 -21.84 6.22
N GLN A 221 -7.69 -22.73 5.29
CA GLN A 221 -6.91 -22.98 4.07
C GLN A 221 -6.78 -21.73 3.19
N LEU A 222 -7.89 -21.00 3.00
CA LEU A 222 -7.90 -19.74 2.25
C LEU A 222 -7.04 -18.67 2.94
N HIS A 223 -7.18 -18.54 4.27
CA HIS A 223 -6.44 -17.59 5.10
C HIS A 223 -4.94 -17.85 4.99
N ASP A 224 -4.51 -19.09 5.20
CA ASP A 224 -3.10 -19.49 5.09
C ASP A 224 -2.55 -19.26 3.68
N GLU A 225 -3.28 -19.65 2.63
CA GLU A 225 -2.85 -19.42 1.24
C GLU A 225 -2.62 -17.92 0.99
N LEU A 226 -3.50 -17.06 1.48
CA LEU A 226 -3.44 -15.63 1.24
C LEU A 226 -2.43 -14.91 2.13
N LEU A 227 -2.24 -15.36 3.37
CA LEU A 227 -1.32 -14.78 4.36
C LEU A 227 0.13 -14.91 3.89
N TYR A 228 0.53 -16.09 3.42
CA TYR A 228 1.91 -16.35 2.98
C TYR A 228 2.17 -15.95 1.52
N LYS A 229 1.14 -15.51 0.79
CA LYS A 229 1.30 -15.07 -0.60
C LYS A 229 1.95 -13.68 -0.64
N PRO A 230 3.16 -13.54 -1.23
CA PRO A 230 3.85 -12.26 -1.23
C PRO A 230 3.07 -11.23 -2.03
N THR A 231 3.03 -9.99 -1.55
CA THR A 231 2.45 -8.88 -2.30
C THR A 231 3.22 -8.65 -3.60
N ARG A 232 2.59 -8.01 -4.60
CA ARG A 232 3.28 -7.68 -5.86
C ARG A 232 4.54 -6.82 -5.63
N ARG A 233 4.56 -6.03 -4.55
CA ARG A 233 5.73 -5.23 -4.16
C ARG A 233 6.83 -6.11 -3.58
N GLU A 234 6.51 -7.02 -2.66
CA GLU A 234 7.47 -8.00 -2.11
C GLU A 234 8.05 -8.88 -3.21
N GLN A 235 7.22 -9.38 -4.13
CA GLN A 235 7.68 -10.16 -5.29
C GLN A 235 8.72 -9.39 -6.12
N LYS A 236 8.51 -8.09 -6.34
CA LYS A 236 9.49 -7.26 -7.07
C LYS A 236 10.79 -7.10 -6.28
N VAL A 237 10.70 -6.86 -4.98
CA VAL A 237 11.89 -6.70 -4.11
C VAL A 237 12.69 -8.00 -4.02
N GLN A 238 12.02 -9.15 -3.91
CA GLN A 238 12.66 -10.47 -3.91
C GLN A 238 13.39 -10.77 -5.24
N VAL A 239 12.83 -10.32 -6.37
CA VAL A 239 13.48 -10.42 -7.68
C VAL A 239 14.71 -9.49 -7.78
N GLU A 240 14.63 -8.28 -7.21
CA GLU A 240 15.74 -7.32 -7.19
C GLU A 240 16.89 -7.76 -6.25
N SER A 241 16.59 -8.40 -5.11
CA SER A 241 17.58 -8.88 -4.15
C SER A 241 18.34 -10.12 -4.61
N ASN A 242 17.73 -10.98 -5.43
CA ASN A 242 18.34 -12.23 -5.90
C ASN A 242 19.31 -12.06 -7.10
N GLY A 243 19.85 -10.85 -7.31
CA GLY A 243 20.88 -10.60 -8.32
C GLY A 243 20.46 -10.89 -9.76
N THR A 244 19.17 -11.15 -10.01
CA THR A 244 18.67 -11.23 -11.38
C THR A 244 18.56 -9.80 -11.86
N SER A 245 19.64 -9.34 -12.51
CA SER A 245 19.68 -8.11 -13.29
C SER A 245 18.30 -7.88 -13.86
N SER A 246 17.69 -6.75 -13.51
CA SER A 246 16.39 -6.38 -14.04
C SER A 246 16.44 -6.69 -15.53
N LYS A 247 15.66 -7.67 -15.98
CA LYS A 247 15.00 -7.46 -17.24
C LYS A 247 14.15 -6.23 -16.95
N LYS A 248 14.75 -5.04 -17.16
CA LYS A 248 14.02 -3.93 -17.77
C LYS A 248 13.10 -4.65 -18.73
N SER A 249 11.80 -4.49 -18.54
CA SER A 249 10.85 -4.81 -19.58
C SER A 249 11.27 -4.00 -20.80
N THR A 250 12.30 -4.46 -21.51
CA THR A 250 12.28 -4.43 -22.95
C THR A 250 10.93 -5.02 -23.24
N ASN A 251 10.07 -4.19 -23.81
CA ASN A 251 8.93 -4.69 -24.57
C ASN A 251 9.52 -5.67 -25.58
N HIS A 252 9.77 -6.92 -25.17
CA HIS A 252 9.69 -8.02 -26.09
C HIS A 252 8.22 -8.04 -26.42
N GLU A 253 7.87 -7.30 -27.47
CA GLU A 253 6.73 -7.59 -28.31
C GLU A 253 6.75 -9.11 -28.50
N ASN A 254 5.97 -9.81 -27.70
CA ASN A 254 5.67 -11.20 -28.00
C ASN A 254 5.10 -11.15 -29.41
N LYS A 255 5.85 -11.66 -30.39
CA LYS A 255 5.51 -11.56 -31.82
C LYS A 255 4.11 -12.11 -32.17
N ASN A 256 3.51 -12.85 -31.22
CA ASN A 256 2.18 -13.42 -31.29
C ASN A 256 1.17 -12.73 -30.34
N GLN A 257 1.37 -11.46 -29.97
CA GLN A 257 0.42 -10.70 -29.16
C GLN A 257 0.14 -9.34 -29.79
N ILE A 258 -1.14 -9.03 -29.99
CA ILE A 258 -1.59 -7.70 -30.45
C ILE A 258 -2.29 -7.03 -29.29
N TYR A 259 -1.80 -5.85 -28.90
CA TYR A 259 -2.44 -5.00 -27.90
C TYR A 259 -3.29 -3.96 -28.62
N LEU A 260 -4.61 -4.05 -28.43
CA LEU A 260 -5.53 -3.02 -28.91
C LEU A 260 -6.06 -2.25 -27.72
N HIS A 261 -5.85 -0.94 -27.77
CA HIS A 261 -6.28 -0.03 -26.73
C HIS A 261 -7.54 0.72 -27.16
N TYR A 262 -8.53 0.82 -26.28
CA TYR A 262 -9.77 1.55 -26.53
C TYR A 262 -10.17 2.38 -25.31
N THR A 263 -11.02 3.38 -25.52
CA THR A 263 -11.24 4.47 -24.56
C THR A 263 -12.34 4.20 -23.53
N PHE A 264 -13.36 3.40 -23.87
CA PHE A 264 -14.56 3.25 -23.03
C PHE A 264 -14.92 1.79 -22.76
N GLU A 265 -14.97 1.41 -21.47
CA GLU A 265 -15.42 0.08 -21.00
C GLU A 265 -16.85 0.06 -20.46
N THR A 266 -17.47 1.23 -20.33
CA THR A 266 -18.76 1.45 -19.67
C THR A 266 -19.79 1.98 -20.68
N GLY A 267 -21.08 1.91 -20.32
CA GLY A 267 -22.18 2.37 -21.15
C GLY A 267 -22.47 1.44 -22.36
N PRO A 268 -22.86 1.98 -23.52
CA PRO A 268 -23.30 1.19 -24.69
C PRO A 268 -22.21 0.25 -25.25
N SER A 269 -20.94 0.44 -24.86
CA SER A 269 -19.79 -0.37 -25.28
C SER A 269 -19.45 -1.54 -24.35
N ILE A 270 -20.34 -1.92 -23.41
CA ILE A 270 -20.11 -3.02 -22.47
C ILE A 270 -19.79 -4.36 -23.17
N ASN A 271 -20.42 -4.60 -24.33
CA ASN A 271 -20.24 -5.80 -25.13
C ASN A 271 -19.11 -5.68 -26.16
N PHE A 272 -18.51 -4.49 -26.32
CA PHE A 272 -17.50 -4.23 -27.34
C PHE A 272 -16.37 -5.26 -27.30
N LYS A 273 -15.86 -5.60 -26.11
CA LYS A 273 -14.83 -6.63 -25.96
C LYS A 273 -15.24 -7.99 -26.52
N LYS A 274 -16.48 -8.40 -26.25
CA LYS A 274 -17.01 -9.70 -26.67
C LYS A 274 -17.25 -9.70 -28.17
N GLU A 275 -17.95 -8.69 -28.67
CA GLU A 275 -18.26 -8.53 -30.10
C GLU A 275 -16.99 -8.39 -30.94
N TYR A 276 -16.04 -7.55 -30.50
CA TYR A 276 -14.76 -7.38 -31.18
C TYR A 276 -13.95 -8.68 -31.21
N ARG A 277 -13.94 -9.45 -30.11
CA ARG A 277 -13.30 -10.78 -30.10
C ARG A 277 -13.96 -11.74 -31.07
N GLN A 278 -15.30 -11.78 -31.12
CA GLN A 278 -16.04 -12.63 -32.06
C GLN A 278 -15.73 -12.26 -33.52
N ILE A 279 -15.70 -10.97 -33.83
CA ILE A 279 -15.28 -10.46 -35.15
C ILE A 279 -13.81 -10.85 -35.41
N TRP A 280 -12.93 -10.67 -34.44
CA TRP A 280 -11.51 -11.00 -34.58
C TRP A 280 -11.29 -12.48 -34.88
N GLU A 281 -11.94 -13.36 -34.11
CA GLU A 281 -11.86 -14.80 -34.30
C GLU A 281 -12.40 -15.21 -35.68
N LYS A 282 -13.55 -14.65 -36.08
CA LYS A 282 -14.17 -14.93 -37.38
C LYS A 282 -13.28 -14.55 -38.56
N PHE A 283 -12.62 -13.39 -38.51
CA PHE A 283 -11.91 -12.84 -39.68
C PHE A 283 -10.40 -13.07 -39.67
N TYR A 284 -9.79 -13.29 -38.51
CA TYR A 284 -8.33 -13.39 -38.40
C TYR A 284 -7.84 -14.74 -37.85
N VAL A 285 -8.71 -15.55 -37.25
CA VAL A 285 -8.36 -16.87 -36.70
C VAL A 285 -8.99 -17.99 -37.54
N TYR A 286 -8.49 -18.16 -38.78
CA TYR A 286 -8.90 -19.23 -39.69
C TYR A 286 -7.71 -20.05 -40.21
N PRO A 287 -7.93 -21.28 -40.71
CA PRO A 287 -6.86 -22.12 -41.24
C PRO A 287 -6.16 -21.45 -42.44
N GLY A 288 -4.87 -21.11 -42.29
CA GLY A 288 -4.08 -20.38 -43.30
C GLY A 288 -3.84 -18.89 -43.00
N SER A 289 -4.48 -18.34 -41.96
CA SER A 289 -4.20 -16.96 -41.52
C SER A 289 -2.84 -16.82 -40.84
N ARG A 290 -2.12 -15.74 -41.17
CA ARG A 290 -0.86 -15.34 -40.49
C ARG A 290 -1.07 -14.99 -39.01
N LEU A 291 -2.31 -14.65 -38.62
CA LEU A 291 -2.67 -14.21 -37.27
C LEU A 291 -3.34 -15.32 -36.44
N ARG A 292 -3.39 -16.56 -36.94
CA ARG A 292 -4.03 -17.70 -36.25
C ARG A 292 -3.48 -17.95 -34.86
N ASN A 293 -2.18 -17.78 -34.67
CA ASN A 293 -1.50 -17.98 -33.38
C ASN A 293 -1.33 -16.67 -32.59
N THR A 294 -1.89 -15.56 -33.08
CA THR A 294 -1.74 -14.24 -32.47
C THR A 294 -2.86 -13.98 -31.46
N ARG A 295 -2.50 -13.80 -30.19
CA ARG A 295 -3.42 -13.50 -29.10
C ARG A 295 -3.74 -11.99 -29.09
N LEU A 296 -5.01 -11.66 -29.29
CA LEU A 296 -5.52 -10.30 -29.13
C LEU A 296 -5.73 -9.98 -27.65
N ILE A 297 -5.09 -8.92 -27.17
CA ILE A 297 -5.22 -8.38 -25.81
C ILE A 297 -5.87 -7.00 -25.91
N LEU A 298 -7.14 -6.93 -25.48
CA LEU A 298 -7.91 -5.68 -25.42
C LEU A 298 -7.68 -4.99 -24.07
N GLY A 299 -7.10 -3.79 -24.08
CA GLY A 299 -6.86 -2.98 -22.89
C GLY A 299 -7.56 -1.62 -22.97
N THR A 300 -7.96 -1.07 -21.85
CA THR A 300 -8.49 0.30 -21.79
C THR A 300 -7.38 1.32 -21.56
N ILE A 301 -7.48 2.46 -22.24
CA ILE A 301 -6.65 3.62 -21.92
C ILE A 301 -7.33 4.38 -20.78
N LEU A 302 -6.60 4.61 -19.69
CA LEU A 302 -7.01 5.58 -18.70
C LEU A 302 -6.94 6.96 -19.34
N ASN A 303 -8.07 7.67 -19.44
CA ASN A 303 -8.08 9.07 -19.84
C ASN A 303 -7.12 9.84 -18.93
N ARG A 304 -6.32 10.74 -19.53
CA ARG A 304 -5.42 11.62 -18.77
C ARG A 304 -6.27 12.42 -17.78
N THR A 305 -6.03 12.24 -16.48
CA THR A 305 -6.71 13.03 -15.46
C THR A 305 -6.40 14.51 -15.64
N LEU A 306 -7.29 15.41 -15.24
CA LEU A 306 -7.02 16.85 -15.22
C LEU A 306 -5.70 17.14 -14.47
N GLN A 307 -5.43 16.39 -13.42
CA GLN A 307 -4.17 16.42 -12.67
C GLN A 307 -2.94 16.07 -13.54
N SER A 308 -3.04 15.13 -14.47
CA SER A 308 -1.94 14.83 -15.41
C SER A 308 -1.71 15.92 -16.46
N LEU A 309 -2.70 16.77 -16.71
CA LEU A 309 -2.61 17.94 -17.59
C LEU A 309 -2.10 19.18 -16.81
N LEU A 310 -2.44 19.30 -15.53
CA LEU A 310 -2.11 20.44 -14.67
C LEU A 310 -0.79 20.28 -13.91
N ILE A 311 -0.30 19.05 -13.72
CA ILE A 311 1.05 18.83 -13.16
C ILE A 311 2.06 19.04 -14.28
N HIS A 312 2.67 20.21 -14.30
CA HIS A 312 3.91 20.41 -15.02
C HIS A 312 4.98 19.48 -14.43
N LYS A 313 5.56 18.60 -15.27
CA LYS A 313 6.75 17.84 -14.88
C LYS A 313 7.80 18.83 -14.35
N LYS A 314 8.40 18.50 -13.20
CA LYS A 314 9.52 19.26 -12.63
C LYS A 314 10.50 19.58 -13.77
N PRO A 315 10.88 20.85 -13.99
CA PRO A 315 11.73 21.23 -15.10
C PRO A 315 13.03 20.40 -15.08
N LYS A 316 13.56 20.11 -16.28
CA LYS A 316 14.80 19.31 -16.40
C LYS A 316 15.88 19.93 -15.51
N ARG A 317 16.62 19.08 -14.82
CA ARG A 317 17.65 19.44 -13.84
C ARG A 317 18.67 20.44 -14.39
N GLU A 318 18.93 20.38 -15.70
CA GLU A 318 19.77 21.29 -16.48
C GLU A 318 19.40 22.78 -16.36
N ILE A 319 18.10 23.08 -16.16
CA ILE A 319 17.60 24.45 -15.99
C ILE A 319 17.92 24.98 -14.58
N LEU A 320 17.89 24.09 -13.57
CA LEU A 320 18.18 24.45 -12.18
C LEU A 320 19.68 24.62 -11.91
N THR A 321 20.55 24.07 -12.77
CA THR A 321 22.01 24.14 -12.65
C THR A 321 22.66 25.23 -13.50
N LYS A 322 21.88 26.01 -14.27
CA LYS A 322 22.40 27.06 -15.16
C LYS A 322 22.40 28.48 -14.58
N MET A 323 22.23 28.64 -13.26
CA MET A 323 22.56 29.89 -12.58
C MET A 323 23.93 29.77 -11.91
N GLU A 324 24.99 29.95 -12.71
CA GLU A 324 26.32 30.45 -12.32
C GLU A 324 27.30 30.19 -13.47
N SER A 325 27.29 31.07 -14.48
CA SER A 325 28.44 31.30 -15.38
C SER A 325 28.09 32.38 -16.42
N THR A 326 27.76 33.58 -15.95
CA THR A 326 27.94 34.78 -16.76
C THR A 326 28.78 35.78 -15.96
N THR A 327 30.09 35.66 -16.20
CA THR A 327 31.04 36.77 -16.39
C THR A 327 31.21 37.77 -15.24
N ARG A 328 32.10 37.43 -14.29
CA ARG A 328 33.13 38.39 -13.85
C ARG A 328 34.28 38.33 -14.85
N THR A 329 34.92 39.48 -15.11
CA THR A 329 35.88 39.83 -16.20
C THR A 329 35.14 40.30 -17.46
N THR A 330 35.28 41.53 -17.98
CA THR A 330 36.38 42.52 -17.96
C THR A 330 35.84 43.95 -18.18
N SER A 331 36.25 44.91 -17.33
CA SER A 331 36.79 46.25 -17.64
C SER A 331 36.73 47.11 -16.38
#